data_AF-W7DGB1-F1
#
_entry.id   AF-W7DGB1-F1
#
_cell.length_a   1.000
_cell.length_b   1.000
_cell.length_c   1.000
_cell.angle_alpha   90.00
_cell.angle_beta   90.00
_cell.angle_gamma   90.00
#
_symmetry.space_group_name_H-M   'P 1'
#
loop_
_entity.id
_entity.type
_entity.pdbx_description
1 polymer ?
#
loop_
_entity_poly.entity_id
_entity_poly.type
_entity_poly.pdbx_seq_one_letter_code
_entity_poly.pdbx_strand_id
1 'polypeptide(L)' 'MSYLINLSLAHKQIVVIGGGKIAKRKVEGLLKASENCQIHIVAPEIRSDFPTAQNLTFAKKSL' A
#
# COMPACT_ATOMS: atom_id res chain seq x y z
N MET A 1 5.45 24.73 -1.55
CA MET A 1 4.10 24.95 -0.99
C MET A 1 3.24 23.75 -1.36
N SER A 2 2.56 23.10 -0.42
CA SER A 2 1.64 21.98 -0.68
C SER A 2 0.22 22.38 -0.34
N TYR A 3 -0.76 22.06 -1.21
CA TYR A 3 -2.18 22.27 -0.94
C TYR A 3 -2.78 21.01 -0.30
N LEU A 4 -3.38 21.16 0.87
CA LEU A 4 -3.92 20.04 1.62
C LEU A 4 -5.33 19.70 1.12
N ILE A 5 -5.54 18.43 0.77
CA ILE A 5 -6.85 17.89 0.40
C ILE A 5 -7.11 16.58 1.15
N ASN A 6 -8.37 16.32 1.45
CA ASN A 6 -8.82 15.01 1.88
C ASN A 6 -9.15 14.18 0.62
N LEU A 7 -8.40 13.10 0.40
CA LEU A 7 -8.59 12.23 -0.75
C LEU A 7 -9.43 11.02 -0.35
N SER A 8 -10.56 10.80 -1.04
CA SER A 8 -11.31 9.56 -0.91
C SER A 8 -10.59 8.44 -1.66
N LEU A 9 -10.26 7.37 -0.94
CA LEU A 9 -9.57 6.19 -1.47
C LEU A 9 -10.51 5.02 -1.77
N ALA A 10 -11.81 5.16 -1.46
CA ALA A 10 -12.79 4.11 -1.67
C ALA A 10 -12.82 3.69 -3.15
N HIS A 11 -12.73 2.37 -3.40
CA HIS A 11 -12.72 1.78 -4.73
C HIS A 11 -11.61 2.27 -5.66
N LYS A 12 -10.54 2.88 -5.11
CA LYS A 12 -9.36 3.29 -5.88
C LYS A 12 -8.30 2.20 -5.85
N GLN A 13 -7.52 2.15 -6.93
CA GLN A 13 -6.31 1.34 -7.02
C GLN A 13 -5.11 2.15 -6.56
N ILE A 14 -4.28 1.56 -5.71
CA ILE A 14 -3.13 2.20 -5.09
C ILE A 14 -1.92 1.31 -5.32
N VAL A 15 -0.84 1.88 -5.86
CA VAL A 15 0.43 1.18 -5.99
C VAL A 15 1.40 1.69 -4.93
N VAL A 16 2.00 0.76 -4.19
CA VAL A 16 3.06 1.02 -3.22
C VAL A 16 4.35 0.37 -3.71
N ILE A 17 5.37 1.19 -3.96
CA ILE A 17 6.69 0.71 -4.40
C ILE A 17 7.60 0.56 -3.18
N GLY A 18 8.15 -0.63 -3.00
CA GLY A 18 9.01 -1.02 -1.88
C GLY A 18 8.34 -1.96 -0.87
N GLY A 19 9.14 -2.81 -0.23
CA GLY A 19 8.68 -3.82 0.74
C GLY A 19 9.31 -3.70 2.13
N GLY A 20 9.95 -2.56 2.42
CA GLY A 20 10.62 -2.29 3.70
C GLY A 20 9.71 -1.72 4.79
N LYS A 21 10.33 -1.26 5.90
CA LYS A 21 9.63 -0.69 7.08
C LYS A 21 8.70 0.48 6.73
N ILE A 22 9.14 1.36 5.83
CA ILE A 22 8.37 2.55 5.44
C ILE A 22 7.15 2.18 4.59
N ALA A 23 7.30 1.24 3.66
CA ALA A 23 6.20 0.76 2.84
C ALA A 23 5.12 0.10 3.72
N LYS A 24 5.53 -0.77 4.65
CA LYS A 24 4.64 -1.39 5.65
C LYS A 24 3.82 -0.33 6.40
N ARG A 25 4.49 0.67 6.99
CA ARG A 25 3.82 1.76 7.73
C ARG A 25 2.80 2.52 6.88
N LYS A 26 3.10 2.76 5.60
CA LYS A 26 2.17 3.44 4.67
C LYS A 26 0.97 2.56 4.37
N VAL A 27 1.19 1.28 4.09
CA VAL A 27 0.11 0.31 3.81
C VAL A 27 -0.83 0.17 5.00
N GLU A 28 -0.31 0.09 6.22
CA GLU A 28 -1.14 0.07 7.44
C GLU A 28 -2.02 1.32 7.57
N GLY A 29 -1.49 2.50 7.23
CA GLY A 29 -2.27 3.74 7.20
C GLY A 29 -3.37 3.71 6.13
N LEU A 30 -3.06 3.19 4.94
CA LEU A 30 -4.02 3.08 3.83
C LEU A 30 -5.15 2.09 4.16
N LEU A 31 -4.83 0.93 4.74
CA LEU A 31 -5.81 -0.06 5.17
C LEU A 31 -6.77 0.49 6.24
N LYS A 32 -6.26 1.32 7.16
CA LYS A 32 -7.08 2.02 8.16
C LYS A 32 -7.93 3.14 7.56
N ALA A 33 -7.49 3.76 6.46
CA ALA A 33 -8.17 4.88 5.84
C ALA A 33 -9.33 4.46 4.93
N SER A 34 -9.31 3.25 4.37
CA SER A 34 -10.40 2.76 3.51
C SER A 34 -10.44 1.23 3.44
N GLU A 35 -11.57 0.64 3.85
CA GLU A 35 -11.82 -0.81 3.82
C GLU A 35 -11.90 -1.37 2.39
N ASN A 36 -12.28 -0.53 1.41
CA ASN A 36 -12.60 -0.96 0.05
C ASN A 36 -11.62 -0.42 -1.03
N CYS A 37 -10.41 -0.03 -0.64
CA CYS A 37 -9.36 0.31 -1.61
C CYS A 37 -8.58 -0.94 -2.03
N GLN A 38 -8.09 -0.99 -3.27
CA GLN A 38 -7.23 -2.09 -3.73
C GLN A 38 -5.77 -1.66 -3.72
N ILE A 39 -4.94 -2.36 -2.95
CA ILE A 39 -3.53 -2.01 -2.77
C ILE A 39 -2.65 -3.06 -3.46
N HIS A 40 -1.77 -2.60 -4.34
CA HIS A 40 -0.78 -3.41 -5.06
C HIS A 40 0.63 -3.02 -4.62
N ILE A 41 1.37 -3.96 -4.05
CA ILE A 41 2.73 -3.72 -3.55
C ILE A 41 3.72 -4.30 -4.55
N VAL A 42 4.67 -3.48 -5.00
CA VAL A 42 5.72 -3.88 -5.95
C VAL A 42 7.08 -3.74 -5.27
N ALA A 43 7.79 -4.86 -5.11
CA ALA A 43 9.12 -4.86 -4.52
C ALA A 43 9.92 -6.11 -4.94
N PRO A 44 11.27 -6.04 -5.01
CA PRO A 44 12.09 -7.24 -5.17
C PRO A 44 12.03 -8.15 -3.93
N GLU A 45 11.90 -7.55 -2.75
CA GLU A 45 11.77 -8.22 -1.46
C GLU A 45 10.70 -7.54 -0.60
N ILE A 46 9.93 -8.36 0.11
CA ILE A 46 8.88 -7.90 1.04
C ILE A 46 9.25 -8.42 2.43
N ARG A 47 9.26 -7.53 3.42
CA ARG A 47 9.49 -7.96 4.81
C ARG A 47 8.44 -8.98 5.23
N SER A 48 8.87 -9.97 6.02
CA SER A 48 8.02 -11.04 6.53
C SER A 48 6.85 -10.57 7.40
N ASP A 49 6.98 -9.39 8.01
CA ASP A 49 5.97 -8.80 8.89
C ASP A 49 4.97 -7.87 8.16
N PHE A 50 4.82 -7.99 6.84
CA PHE A 50 3.86 -7.20 6.07
C PHE A 50 2.40 -7.60 6.41
N PRO A 51 1.46 -6.63 6.48
CA PRO A 51 0.06 -6.94 6.69
C PRO A 51 -0.50 -7.78 5.54
N THR A 52 -1.38 -8.72 5.90
CA THR A 52 -2.14 -9.54 4.95
C THR A 52 -3.61 -9.12 5.02
N ALA A 53 -4.20 -8.80 3.88
CA ALA A 53 -5.61 -8.40 3.75
C ALA A 53 -6.15 -8.84 2.38
N GLN A 54 -7.46 -9.06 2.26
CA GLN A 54 -8.08 -9.54 1.01
C GLN A 54 -7.90 -8.55 -0.16
N ASN A 55 -7.83 -7.27 0.15
CA ASN A 55 -7.68 -6.17 -0.79
C ASN A 55 -6.21 -5.81 -1.09
N LEU A 56 -5.27 -6.65 -0.66
CA LEU A 56 -3.84 -6.40 -0.76
C LEU A 56 -3.17 -7.50 -1.59
N THR A 57 -2.39 -7.07 -2.57
CA THR A 57 -1.76 -7.93 -3.58
C THR A 57 -0.30 -7.57 -3.74
N PHE A 58 0.53 -8.56 -4.09
CA PHE A 58 1.98 -8.41 -4.15
C PHE A 58 2.51 -8.82 -5.52
N ALA A 59 3.42 -8.02 -6.06
CA ALA A 59 4.17 -8.33 -7.27
C ALA A 59 5.67 -8.30 -6.95
N LYS A 60 6.30 -9.47 -7.00
CA LYS A 60 7.77 -9.59 -6.89
C LYS A 60 8.38 -9.26 -8.25
N LYS A 61 9.09 -8.13 -8.34
CA LYS A 61 9.77 -7.72 -9.57
C LYS A 61 11.23 -7.41 -9.28
N SER A 62 12.12 -8.29 -9.75
CA SER A 62 13.54 -7.96 -9.86
C SER A 62 13.71 -7.07 -11.08
N LEU A 63 14.26 -5.88 -10.89
CA LEU A 63 14.78 -5.06 -11.98
C LEU A 63 16.07 -5.69 -12.53
#